data_AF-T2JRF4-F1
#
_entry.id   AF-T2JRF4-F1
#
_cell.length_a   1.000
_cell.length_b   1.000
_cell.length_c   1.000
_cell.angle_alpha   90.00
_cell.angle_beta   90.00
_cell.angle_gamma   90.00
#
_symmetry.space_group_name_H-M   'P 1'
#
loop_
_entity.id
_entity.type
_entity.pdbx_description
1 polymer ?
#
loop_
_entity_poly.entity_id
_entity_poly.type
_entity_poly.pdbx_seq_one_letter_code
_entity_poly.pdbx_strand_id
1 'polypeptide(L)'
;MEQWQILIDQTNFYTGAEIQALVENAVRQRFYDGLEIQLTLDDLLAAADKITPLFTRDTERVLAMANRAKGVCEPVSSPDNSVFAPACVNLWGEAV
;
A
#
# COMPACT_ATOMS: atom_id res chain seq x y z
N MET A 1 -9.23 -14.75 -2.96
CA MET A 1 -9.07 -13.83 -1.81
C MET A 1 -7.59 -13.64 -1.46
N GLU A 2 -6.80 -14.72 -1.39
CA GLU A 2 -5.35 -14.66 -1.11
C GLU A 2 -4.55 -13.70 -2.01
N GLN A 3 -4.90 -13.62 -3.30
CA GLN A 3 -4.21 -12.76 -4.27
C GLN A 3 -4.20 -11.27 -3.91
N TRP A 4 -5.31 -10.75 -3.40
CA TRP A 4 -5.42 -9.34 -3.00
C TRP A 4 -4.67 -9.06 -1.71
N GLN A 5 -4.58 -10.06 -0.82
CA GLN A 5 -3.83 -9.94 0.42
C GLN A 5 -2.34 -9.79 0.17
N ILE A 6 -1.79 -10.54 -0.79
CA ILE A 6 -0.38 -10.39 -1.22
C ILE A 6 -0.09 -8.96 -1.68
N LEU A 7 -1.00 -8.37 -2.47
CA LEU A 7 -0.84 -7.01 -2.96
C LEU A 7 -0.93 -5.98 -1.82
N ILE A 8 -1.87 -6.15 -0.90
CA ILE A 8 -2.01 -5.30 0.29
C ILE A 8 -0.73 -5.35 1.14
N ASP A 9 -0.20 -6.53 1.40
CA ASP A 9 1.01 -6.72 2.21
C ASP A 9 2.23 -6.02 1.57
N GLN A 10 2.38 -6.09 0.24
CA GLN A 10 3.46 -5.39 -0.45
C GLN A 10 3.27 -3.87 -0.50
N THR A 11 2.03 -3.40 -0.57
CA THR A 11 1.70 -1.97 -0.75
C THR A 11 1.38 -1.24 0.55
N ASN A 12 1.54 -1.87 1.71
CA ASN A 12 1.13 -1.33 3.01
C ASN A 12 1.75 0.04 3.36
N PHE A 13 2.94 0.34 2.82
CA PHE A 13 3.63 1.63 3.04
C PHE A 13 3.58 2.57 1.83
N TYR A 14 2.74 2.28 0.85
CA TYR A 14 2.58 3.10 -0.34
C TYR A 14 1.60 4.23 -0.03
N THR A 15 1.93 5.42 -0.54
CA THR A 15 1.01 6.56 -0.59
C THR A 15 0.00 6.37 -1.72
N GLY A 16 -1.13 7.10 -1.66
CA GLY A 16 -2.14 7.01 -2.74
C GLY A 16 -1.59 7.34 -4.13
N ALA A 17 -0.62 8.26 -4.21
CA ALA A 17 0.05 8.59 -5.47
C ALA A 17 0.92 7.43 -6.00
N GLU A 18 1.56 6.66 -5.11
CA GLU A 18 2.36 5.49 -5.48
C GLU A 18 1.47 4.32 -5.92
N ILE A 19 0.31 4.13 -5.28
CA ILE A 19 -0.69 3.15 -5.71
C ILE A 19 -1.20 3.51 -7.11
N GLN A 20 -1.49 4.79 -7.37
CA GLN A 20 -1.87 5.26 -8.71
C GLN A 20 -0.75 4.95 -9.74
N ALA A 21 0.50 5.31 -9.41
CA ALA A 21 1.65 5.07 -10.29
C ALA A 21 1.87 3.57 -10.58
N LEU A 22 1.60 2.69 -9.61
CA LEU A 22 1.67 1.24 -9.78
C LEU A 22 0.72 0.76 -10.87
N VAL A 23 -0.55 1.18 -10.80
CA VAL A 23 -1.56 0.80 -11.80
C VAL A 23 -1.22 1.38 -13.16
N GLU A 24 -0.82 2.65 -13.22
CA GLU A 24 -0.42 3.31 -14.47
C GLU A 24 0.77 2.61 -15.14
N ASN A 25 1.78 2.21 -14.37
CA ASN A 25 2.95 1.50 -14.88
C ASN A 25 2.59 0.10 -15.41
N ALA A 26 1.70 -0.62 -14.72
CA ALA A 26 1.23 -1.94 -15.16
C ALA A 26 0.47 -1.84 -16.51
N VAL A 27 -0.46 -0.87 -16.62
CA VAL A 27 -1.21 -0.63 -17.87
C VAL A 27 -0.26 -0.21 -18.99
N ARG A 28 0.67 0.70 -18.71
CA ARG A 28 1.63 1.19 -19.69
C ARG A 28 2.52 0.07 -20.22
N GLN A 29 2.95 -0.84 -19.36
CA GLN A 29 3.73 -2.02 -19.76
C GLN A 29 2.91 -2.90 -20.73
N ARG A 30 1.67 -3.26 -20.37
CA ARG A 30 0.78 -4.06 -21.23
C ARG A 30 0.52 -3.40 -22.59
N PHE A 31 0.36 -2.08 -22.60
CA PHE A 31 0.19 -1.31 -23.83
C PHE A 31 1.43 -1.40 -24.74
N TYR A 32 2.63 -1.27 -24.18
CA TYR A 32 3.87 -1.41 -24.97
C TYR A 32 4.10 -2.84 -25.47
N ASP A 33 3.63 -3.84 -24.74
CA ASP A 33 3.71 -5.24 -25.14
C ASP A 33 2.67 -5.62 -26.21
N GLY A 34 1.78 -4.67 -26.60
CA GLY A 34 0.75 -4.88 -27.62
C GLY A 34 -0.35 -5.85 -27.19
N LEU A 35 -0.49 -6.08 -25.88
CA LEU A 35 -1.46 -6.99 -25.29
C LEU A 35 -2.78 -6.26 -25.00
N GLU A 36 -3.85 -7.03 -24.80
CA GLU A 36 -5.11 -6.48 -24.31
C GLU A 36 -4.93 -5.84 -22.92
N ILE A 37 -5.60 -4.71 -22.67
CA ILE A 37 -5.55 -3.99 -21.40
C ILE A 37 -6.45 -4.71 -20.37
N GLN A 38 -6.01 -5.90 -19.98
CA GLN A 38 -6.53 -6.66 -18.85
C GLN A 38 -5.38 -6.91 -17.88
N LEU A 39 -5.50 -6.34 -16.68
CA LEU A 39 -4.49 -6.45 -15.63
C LEU A 39 -4.68 -7.74 -14.83
N THR A 40 -3.60 -8.49 -14.70
CA THR A 40 -3.48 -9.65 -13.80
C THR A 40 -2.68 -9.26 -12.55
N LEU A 41 -2.73 -10.10 -11.51
CA LEU A 41 -1.95 -9.87 -10.28
C LEU A 41 -0.45 -9.76 -10.59
N ASP A 42 0.07 -10.62 -11.46
CA ASP A 42 1.49 -10.66 -11.81
C ASP A 42 1.95 -9.35 -12.46
N ASP A 43 1.08 -8.67 -13.23
CA ASP A 43 1.39 -7.36 -13.81
C ASP A 43 1.54 -6.29 -12.72
N LEU A 44 0.69 -6.35 -11.70
CA LEU A 44 0.72 -5.41 -10.58
C LEU A 44 1.95 -5.65 -9.70
N LEU A 45 2.30 -6.91 -9.44
CA LEU A 45 3.51 -7.28 -8.71
C LEU A 45 4.77 -6.87 -9.46
N ALA A 46 4.84 -7.13 -10.77
CA ALA A 46 5.95 -6.70 -11.61
C ALA A 46 6.08 -5.17 -11.71
N ALA A 47 4.97 -4.43 -11.59
CA ALA A 47 4.98 -2.97 -11.50
C ALA A 47 5.40 -2.49 -10.09
N ALA A 48 4.98 -3.19 -9.03
CA ALA A 48 5.35 -2.89 -7.65
C ALA A 48 6.87 -2.98 -7.45
N ASP A 49 7.51 -4.01 -8.00
CA ASP A 49 8.97 -4.21 -7.93
C ASP A 49 9.78 -3.06 -8.56
N LYS A 50 9.18 -2.30 -9.47
CA LYS A 50 9.82 -1.16 -10.15
C LYS A 50 9.68 0.15 -9.37
N ILE A 51 8.83 0.20 -8.35
CA ILE A 51 8.55 1.40 -7.57
C ILE A 51 9.31 1.32 -6.25
N THR A 52 10.15 2.32 -6.00
CA THR A 52 10.73 2.52 -4.67
C THR A 52 9.85 3.49 -3.89
N PRO A 53 9.11 3.04 -2.85
CA PRO A 53 8.21 3.91 -2.12
C PRO A 53 8.99 4.93 -1.27
N LEU A 54 8.36 6.07 -1.01
CA LEU A 54 8.89 7.15 -0.19
C LEU A 54 9.27 6.67 1.20
N PHE A 55 8.45 5.77 1.77
CA PHE A 55 8.72 5.15 3.06
C PHE A 55 10.08 4.46 3.06
N THR A 56 10.38 3.61 2.08
CA THR A 56 11.68 2.92 1.99
C THR A 56 12.84 3.87 1.73
N ARG A 57 12.59 4.96 0.99
CA ARG A 57 13.64 5.96 0.68
C ARG A 57 14.09 6.76 1.91
N ASP A 58 13.16 7.09 2.81
CA ASP A 58 13.45 7.91 4.00
C ASP A 58 12.55 7.52 5.17
N THR A 59 12.80 6.32 5.72
CA THR A 59 11.97 5.70 6.76
C THR A 59 11.91 6.57 8.02
N GLU A 60 13.05 7.09 8.48
CA GLU A 60 13.15 7.85 9.73
C GLU A 60 12.33 9.13 9.68
N ARG A 61 12.41 9.91 8.59
CA ARG A 61 11.64 11.16 8.50
C ARG A 61 10.16 10.90 8.36
N VAL A 62 9.76 9.87 7.60
CA VAL A 62 8.35 9.51 7.47
C VAL A 62 7.77 9.09 8.82
N LEU A 63 8.48 8.26 9.58
CA LEU A 63 8.08 7.87 10.93
C LEU A 63 8.03 9.05 11.90
N ALA A 64 9.02 9.96 11.83
CA ALA A 64 9.03 11.17 12.65
C ALA A 64 7.83 12.08 12.33
N MET A 65 7.47 12.26 11.06
CA MET A 65 6.27 13.00 10.65
C MET A 65 5.00 12.32 11.15
N ALA A 66 4.87 11.00 10.97
CA ALA A 66 3.71 10.25 11.43
C ALA A 66 3.52 10.34 12.95
N ASN A 67 4.60 10.22 13.73
CA ASN A 67 4.54 10.32 15.18
C ASN A 67 4.17 11.73 15.66
N ARG A 68 4.66 12.78 15.00
CA ARG A 68 4.24 14.16 15.31
C ARG A 68 2.76 14.37 14.98
N ALA A 69 2.29 13.84 13.85
CA ALA A 69 0.90 13.98 13.43
C ALA A 69 -0.08 13.28 14.39
N LYS A 70 0.29 12.14 14.99
CA LYS A 70 -0.55 11.43 15.98
C LYS A 70 -0.96 12.29 17.18
N GLY A 71 -0.17 13.29 17.55
CA GLY A 71 -0.49 14.18 18.67
C GLY A 71 -1.34 15.40 18.30
N VAL A 72 -1.60 15.62 17.00
CA VAL A 72 -2.23 16.85 16.49
C VAL A 72 -3.43 16.57 15.59
N CYS A 73 -3.40 15.47 14.84
CA CYS A 73 -4.38 15.15 13.81
C CYS A 73 -5.16 13.89 14.17
N GLU A 74 -6.43 13.87 13.77
CA GLU A 74 -7.26 12.66 13.78
C GLU A 74 -7.25 11.98 12.40
N PRO A 75 -7.41 10.65 12.33
CA PRO A 75 -7.56 9.96 11.06
C PRO A 75 -8.81 10.44 10.32
N VAL A 76 -8.65 10.77 9.04
CA VAL A 76 -9.78 11.19 8.19
C VAL A 76 -10.65 10.01 7.75
N SER A 77 -10.08 8.80 7.74
CA SER A 77 -10.77 7.58 7.37
C SER A 77 -11.47 6.97 8.58
N SER A 78 -12.63 6.35 8.34
CA SER A 78 -13.25 5.46 9.33
C SER A 78 -12.33 4.28 9.66
N PRO A 79 -12.47 3.67 10.84
CA PRO A 79 -11.77 2.44 11.19
C PRO A 79 -11.99 1.36 10.12
N ASP A 80 -10.93 0.60 9.80
CA ASP A 80 -11.04 -0.51 8.86
C ASP A 80 -11.79 -1.69 9.49
N ASN A 81 -12.93 -2.04 8.90
CA ASN A 81 -13.75 -3.19 9.30
C ASN A 81 -13.65 -4.35 8.29
N SER A 82 -12.65 -4.30 7.40
CA SER A 82 -12.44 -5.34 6.39
C SER A 82 -11.96 -6.65 7.01
N VAL A 83 -12.13 -7.76 6.27
CA VAL A 83 -11.62 -9.09 6.65
C VAL A 83 -10.07 -9.11 6.72
N PHE A 84 -9.42 -8.12 6.11
CA PHE A 84 -7.96 -7.99 6.04
C PHE A 84 -7.41 -7.02 7.10
N ALA A 85 -8.28 -6.39 7.89
CA ALA A 85 -7.85 -5.48 8.94
C ALA A 85 -7.01 -6.24 9.99
N PRO A 86 -5.84 -5.71 10.39
CA PRO A 86 -5.09 -6.30 11.48
C PRO A 86 -5.90 -6.23 12.78
N ALA A 87 -5.78 -7.24 13.63
CA ALA A 87 -6.47 -7.24 14.92
C ALA A 87 -6.06 -5.99 15.73
N CYS A 88 -7.04 -5.23 16.20
CA CYS A 88 -6.80 -4.14 17.14
C CYS A 88 -6.28 -4.73 18.46
N VAL A 89 -4.97 -4.62 18.68
CA VAL A 89 -4.31 -5.09 19.90
C VAL A 89 -3.71 -3.92 20.68
N ASN A 90 -3.76 -4.02 22.00
CA ASN A 90 -3.07 -3.07 22.88
C ASN A 90 -1.55 -3.31 22.83
N LEU A 91 -0.79 -2.48 23.56
CA LEU A 91 0.68 -2.60 23.65
C LEU A 91 1.14 -3.99 24.16
N TRP A 92 0.26 -4.73 24.82
CA TRP A 92 0.51 -6.04 25.42
C TRP A 92 0.01 -7.21 24.57
N GLY A 93 -0.52 -6.94 23.37
CA GLY A 93 -1.03 -7.96 22.45
C GLY A 93 -2.43 -8.49 22.79
N GLU A 94 -3.14 -7.86 23.72
CA GLU A 94 -4.51 -8.21 24.06
C GLU A 94 -5.48 -7.48 23.13
N ALA A 95 -6.57 -8.15 22.74
CA ALA A 95 -7.59 -7.55 21.89
C ALA A 95 -8.26 -6.36 22.60
N VAL A 96 -8.42 -5.25 21.88
CA VAL A 96 -9.07 -4.01 22.36
C VAL A 96 -10.50 -3.94 21.87
#